data_AF-A0A812LEC4-F1
#
_entry.id   AF-A0A812LEC4-F1
#
_cell.length_a   1.000
_cell.length_b   1.000
_cell.length_c   1.000
_cell.angle_alpha   90.00
_cell.angle_beta   90.00
_cell.angle_gamma   90.00
#
_symmetry.space_group_name_H-M   'P 1'
#
loop_
_entity.id
_entity.type
_entity.pdbx_description
1 polymer ?
#
loop_
_entity_poly.entity_id
_entity_poly.type
_entity_poly.pdbx_seq_one_letter_code
_entity_poly.pdbx_strand_id
1 'polypeptide(L)'
;MAAPAARKLAKDIEVVLKKAHEGVEEFAEFWEQIATAQGPQKERLGEELKKCINKQQRLRSQMRDWLGSPQVPAPLKDKLEEGRKRIESDMARFKDFEREFKTKAFSYTGLAKTDELDLEEAEKVKSQEWLAQTIQALKDQLDQFEADLELLQGKRSLSSDDKSRLPKLQTAQDRTRWHIKKLEQLLRAVNNDAVEISDLAVVRDSIDFYVDAGEDSDGVHDETLYDCFDLTEFEEKVAPARTPLHPQVLH
;
A
#
# COMPACT_ATOMS: atom_id res chain seq x y z
N MET A 1 5.72 34.37 15.37
CA MET A 1 4.30 34.08 15.07
C MET A 1 4.25 32.96 14.04
N ALA A 2 3.53 31.85 14.29
CA ALA A 2 3.41 30.77 13.30
C ALA A 2 2.73 31.27 12.01
N ALA A 3 3.24 30.87 10.84
CA ALA A 3 2.72 31.26 9.54
C ALA A 3 1.25 30.80 9.36
N PRO A 4 0.42 31.51 8.57
CA PRO A 4 -1.00 31.18 8.37
C PRO A 4 -1.25 29.72 7.95
N ALA A 5 -0.36 29.15 7.12
CA ALA A 5 -0.41 27.74 6.71
C ALA A 5 -0.19 26.76 7.87
N ALA A 6 0.77 27.06 8.77
CA ALA A 6 1.04 26.24 9.95
C ALA A 6 -0.13 26.25 10.95
N ARG A 7 -0.84 27.39 11.06
CA ARG A 7 -2.06 27.49 11.89
C ARG A 7 -3.22 26.69 11.30
N LYS A 8 -3.38 26.71 9.98
CA LYS A 8 -4.41 25.92 9.29
C LYS A 8 -4.14 24.42 9.49
N LEU A 9 -2.90 23.98 9.26
CA LEU A 9 -2.49 22.59 9.46
C LEU A 9 -2.70 22.14 10.92
N ALA A 10 -2.35 22.97 11.90
CA ALA A 10 -2.59 22.66 13.31
C ALA A 10 -4.09 22.45 13.60
N LYS A 11 -4.96 23.30 13.05
CA LYS A 11 -6.42 23.17 13.20
C LYS A 11 -6.95 21.90 12.53
N ASP A 12 -6.45 21.58 11.34
CA ASP A 12 -6.84 20.36 10.62
C ASP A 12 -6.42 19.10 11.41
N ILE A 13 -5.22 19.12 12.01
CA ILE A 13 -4.73 18.07 12.91
C ILE A 13 -5.63 17.92 14.14
N GLU A 14 -6.01 19.03 14.79
CA GLU A 14 -6.90 18.99 15.96
C GLU A 14 -8.27 18.37 15.62
N VAL A 15 -8.82 18.67 14.44
CA VAL A 15 -10.09 18.08 13.98
C VAL A 15 -9.96 16.57 13.78
N VAL A 16 -8.87 16.11 13.16
CA VAL A 16 -8.64 14.68 12.93
C VAL A 16 -8.35 13.93 14.22
N LEU A 17 -7.57 14.51 15.14
CA LEU A 17 -7.36 13.94 16.47
C LEU A 17 -8.67 13.81 17.24
N LYS A 18 -9.56 14.81 17.13
CA LYS A 18 -10.90 14.72 17.73
C LYS A 18 -11.72 13.59 17.13
N LYS A 19 -11.76 13.47 15.80
CA LYS A 19 -12.48 12.37 15.12
C LYS A 19 -11.91 11.00 15.46
N ALA A 20 -10.59 10.89 15.60
CA ALA A 20 -9.95 9.65 16.00
C ALA A 20 -10.33 9.28 17.44
N HIS A 21 -10.36 10.26 18.34
CA HIS A 21 -10.83 10.05 19.71
C HIS A 21 -12.29 9.57 19.75
N GLU A 22 -13.19 10.28 19.05
CA GLU A 22 -14.60 9.90 18.92
C GLU A 22 -14.75 8.48 18.33
N GLY A 23 -13.96 8.14 17.32
CA GLY A 23 -13.95 6.80 16.73
C GLY A 23 -13.48 5.72 17.69
N VAL A 24 -12.47 6.00 18.54
CA VAL A 24 -11.99 5.05 19.56
C VAL A 24 -13.04 4.85 20.66
N GLU A 25 -13.74 5.91 21.06
CA GLU A 25 -14.86 5.80 22.00
C GLU A 25 -16.03 5.00 21.42
N GLU A 26 -16.42 5.27 20.17
CA GLU A 26 -17.44 4.50 19.43
C GLU A 26 -17.07 3.02 19.33
N PHE A 27 -15.80 2.72 18.99
CA PHE A 27 -15.30 1.35 18.96
C PHE A 27 -15.40 0.68 20.34
N ALA A 28 -14.96 1.36 21.40
CA ALA A 28 -15.03 0.84 22.76
C ALA A 28 -16.48 0.54 23.19
N GLU A 29 -17.43 1.42 22.84
CA GLU A 29 -18.85 1.21 23.13
C GLU A 29 -19.39 -0.04 22.43
N PHE A 30 -19.14 -0.20 21.13
CA PHE A 30 -19.54 -1.41 20.41
C PHE A 30 -18.84 -2.67 20.93
N TRP A 31 -17.57 -2.54 21.33
CA TRP A 31 -16.77 -3.63 21.87
C TRP A 31 -17.29 -4.12 23.23
N GLU A 32 -17.75 -3.21 24.10
CA GLU A 32 -18.42 -3.60 25.34
C GLU A 32 -19.76 -4.31 25.07
N GLN A 33 -20.55 -3.81 24.12
CA GLN A 33 -21.82 -4.42 23.75
C GLN A 33 -21.63 -5.84 23.18
N ILE A 34 -20.59 -6.04 22.35
CA ILE A 34 -20.38 -7.32 21.66
C ILE A 34 -19.93 -8.45 22.59
N ALA A 35 -19.34 -8.11 23.74
CA ALA A 35 -18.93 -9.08 24.75
C ALA A 35 -20.12 -9.88 25.31
N THR A 36 -21.28 -9.23 25.42
CA THR A 36 -22.53 -9.85 25.92
C THR A 36 -23.52 -10.23 24.83
N ALA A 37 -23.35 -9.69 23.61
CA ALA A 37 -24.25 -9.96 22.50
C ALA A 37 -24.17 -11.41 22.00
N GLN A 38 -25.28 -11.92 21.47
CA GLN A 38 -25.40 -13.27 20.90
C GLN A 38 -26.24 -13.24 19.60
N GLY A 39 -26.02 -14.22 18.73
CA GLY A 39 -26.81 -14.42 17.51
C GLY A 39 -26.89 -13.15 16.63
N PRO A 40 -28.08 -12.78 16.12
CA PRO A 40 -28.24 -11.67 15.16
C PRO A 40 -27.77 -10.31 15.68
N GLN A 41 -27.86 -10.06 16.99
CA GLN A 41 -27.37 -8.81 17.58
C GLN A 41 -25.84 -8.72 17.50
N LYS A 42 -25.14 -9.85 17.67
CA LYS A 42 -23.69 -9.93 17.60
C LYS A 42 -23.18 -9.72 16.17
N GLU A 43 -23.89 -10.25 15.17
CA GLU A 43 -23.63 -10.04 13.74
C GLU A 43 -23.74 -8.56 13.38
N ARG A 44 -24.85 -7.92 13.75
CA ARG A 44 -25.06 -6.49 13.50
C ARG A 44 -23.97 -5.63 14.16
N LEU A 45 -23.61 -5.92 15.42
CA LEU A 45 -22.53 -5.20 16.11
C LEU A 45 -21.16 -5.45 15.45
N GLY A 46 -20.92 -6.64 14.92
CA GLY A 46 -19.73 -6.94 14.13
C GLY A 46 -19.62 -6.09 12.86
N GLU A 47 -20.72 -5.88 12.15
CA GLU A 47 -20.76 -4.98 11.00
C GLU A 47 -20.51 -3.51 11.38
N GLU A 48 -21.07 -3.05 12.50
CA GLU A 48 -20.84 -1.69 13.00
C GLU A 48 -19.38 -1.49 13.44
N LEU A 49 -18.78 -2.48 14.11
CA LEU A 49 -17.34 -2.48 14.43
C LEU A 49 -16.49 -2.42 13.15
N LYS A 50 -16.84 -3.19 12.10
CA LYS A 50 -16.14 -3.14 10.81
C LYS A 50 -16.20 -1.76 10.16
N LYS A 51 -17.38 -1.14 10.15
CA LYS A 51 -17.55 0.23 9.64
C LYS A 51 -16.74 1.24 10.46
N CYS A 52 -16.70 1.10 11.78
CA CYS A 52 -15.91 1.95 12.66
C CYS A 52 -14.40 1.82 12.37
N ILE A 53 -13.87 0.60 12.30
CA ILE A 53 -12.47 0.33 11.97
C ILE A 53 -12.08 0.89 10.61
N ASN A 54 -12.90 0.72 9.57
CA ASN A 54 -12.63 1.27 8.24
C ASN A 54 -12.51 2.81 8.26
N LYS A 55 -13.30 3.50 9.08
CA LYS A 55 -13.18 4.96 9.27
C LYS A 55 -11.89 5.30 10.02
N GLN A 56 -11.59 4.58 11.10
CA GLN A 56 -10.39 4.79 11.90
C GLN A 56 -9.11 4.56 11.08
N GLN A 57 -9.07 3.55 10.21
CA GLN A 57 -7.92 3.26 9.34
C GLN A 57 -7.60 4.43 8.40
N ARG A 58 -8.61 5.10 7.84
CA ARG A 58 -8.41 6.32 7.03
C ARG A 58 -7.78 7.45 7.85
N LEU A 59 -8.23 7.63 9.09
CA LEU A 59 -7.65 8.62 10.01
C LEU A 59 -6.20 8.24 10.38
N ARG A 60 -5.91 6.95 10.62
CA ARG A 60 -4.55 6.45 10.89
C ARG A 60 -3.60 6.75 9.73
N SER A 61 -4.00 6.50 8.48
CA SER A 61 -3.18 6.84 7.30
C SER A 61 -2.92 8.34 7.22
N GLN A 62 -3.95 9.18 7.42
CA GLN A 62 -3.79 10.63 7.45
C GLN A 62 -2.82 11.10 8.57
N MET A 63 -2.88 10.48 9.74
CA MET A 63 -1.95 10.76 10.85
C MET A 63 -0.50 10.34 10.51
N ARG A 64 -0.32 9.19 9.87
CA ARG A 64 1.00 8.70 9.40
C ARG A 64 1.63 9.72 8.43
N ASP A 65 0.86 10.20 7.45
CA ASP A 65 1.37 11.12 6.45
C ASP A 65 1.80 12.47 7.09
N TRP A 66 1.04 12.94 8.08
CA TRP A 66 1.41 14.12 8.87
C TRP A 66 2.63 13.92 9.77
N LEU A 67 2.82 12.74 10.37
CA LEU A 67 4.01 12.44 11.17
C LEU A 67 5.30 12.52 10.32
N GLY A 68 5.22 12.08 9.07
CA GLY A 68 6.29 12.21 8.07
C GLY A 68 6.53 13.65 7.58
N SER A 69 5.59 14.58 7.81
CA SER A 69 5.71 15.95 7.34
C SER A 69 6.58 16.82 8.27
N PRO A 70 7.53 17.61 7.73
CA PRO A 70 8.33 18.54 8.52
C PRO A 70 7.54 19.78 8.97
N GLN A 71 6.34 20.00 8.41
CA GLN A 71 5.51 21.18 8.70
C GLN A 71 4.68 21.02 9.98
N VAL A 72 4.61 19.81 10.54
CA VAL A 72 3.85 19.53 11.75
C VAL A 72 4.62 19.98 13.00
N PRO A 73 4.02 20.84 13.85
CA PRO A 73 4.62 21.24 15.11
C PRO A 73 4.95 20.04 16.00
N ALA A 74 6.14 20.04 16.60
CA ALA A 74 6.59 19.01 17.53
C ALA A 74 5.54 18.56 18.59
N PRO A 75 4.83 19.47 19.31
CA PRO A 75 3.86 19.05 20.32
C PRO A 75 2.62 18.34 19.75
N LEU A 76 2.36 18.46 18.45
CA LEU A 76 1.28 17.73 17.78
C LEU A 76 1.74 16.37 17.27
N LYS A 77 3.04 16.14 17.06
CA LYS A 77 3.58 14.84 16.65
C LYS A 77 3.33 13.78 17.72
N ASP A 78 3.57 14.11 18.98
CA ASP A 78 3.32 13.17 20.09
C ASP A 78 1.84 12.75 20.16
N LYS A 79 0.92 13.70 19.95
CA LYS A 79 -0.53 13.44 19.93
C LYS A 79 -0.96 12.59 18.73
N LEU A 80 -0.38 12.85 17.55
CA LEU A 80 -0.63 12.06 16.34
C LEU A 80 -0.14 10.62 16.51
N GLU A 81 1.03 10.44 17.10
CA GLU A 81 1.60 9.12 17.40
C GLU A 81 0.73 8.35 18.41
N GLU A 82 0.25 9.02 19.47
CA GLU A 82 -0.65 8.43 20.44
C GLU A 82 -2.00 8.03 19.81
N GLY A 83 -2.61 8.93 19.02
CA GLY A 83 -3.85 8.65 18.31
C GLY A 83 -3.72 7.47 17.34
N ARG A 84 -2.61 7.42 16.59
CA ARG A 84 -2.29 6.32 15.69
C ARG A 84 -2.19 4.97 16.43
N LYS A 85 -1.48 4.92 17.55
CA LYS A 85 -1.32 3.68 18.34
C LYS A 85 -2.64 3.18 18.93
N ARG A 86 -3.53 4.07 19.35
CA ARG A 86 -4.86 3.71 19.85
C ARG A 86 -5.69 3.04 18.75
N ILE A 87 -5.70 3.62 17.55
CA ILE A 87 -6.37 3.02 16.39
C ILE A 87 -5.76 1.66 16.03
N GLU A 88 -4.43 1.53 16.01
CA GLU A 88 -3.76 0.25 15.72
C GLU A 88 -4.12 -0.83 16.75
N SER A 89 -4.26 -0.48 18.02
CA SER A 89 -4.73 -1.40 19.06
C SER A 89 -6.17 -1.86 18.81
N ASP A 90 -7.08 -0.95 18.43
CA ASP A 90 -8.47 -1.30 18.12
C ASP A 90 -8.56 -2.17 16.86
N MET A 91 -7.75 -1.87 15.84
CA MET A 91 -7.63 -2.70 14.63
C MET A 91 -7.17 -4.14 14.97
N ALA A 92 -6.16 -4.29 15.83
CA ALA A 92 -5.69 -5.61 16.26
C ALA A 92 -6.78 -6.39 17.01
N ARG A 93 -7.50 -5.73 17.93
CA ARG A 93 -8.64 -6.32 18.65
C ARG A 93 -9.74 -6.76 17.69
N PHE A 94 -10.11 -5.90 16.74
CA PHE A 94 -11.10 -6.23 15.73
C PHE A 94 -10.66 -7.40 14.85
N LYS A 95 -9.37 -7.47 14.47
CA LYS A 95 -8.83 -8.58 13.67
C LYS A 95 -8.98 -9.93 14.39
N ASP A 96 -8.69 -9.97 15.69
CA ASP A 96 -8.88 -11.19 16.49
C ASP A 96 -10.37 -11.52 16.66
N PHE A 97 -11.22 -10.52 16.90
CA PHE A 97 -12.66 -10.72 16.93
C PHE A 97 -13.21 -11.23 15.60
N GLU A 98 -12.83 -10.64 14.47
CA GLU A 98 -13.32 -11.03 13.15
C GLU A 98 -12.88 -12.46 12.83
N ARG A 99 -11.64 -12.84 13.18
CA ARG A 99 -11.15 -14.23 13.07
C ARG A 99 -12.01 -15.19 13.91
N GLU A 100 -12.27 -14.86 15.18
CA GLU A 100 -13.08 -15.69 16.06
C GLU A 100 -14.55 -15.74 15.63
N PHE A 101 -15.11 -14.63 15.18
CA PHE A 101 -16.50 -14.46 14.80
C PHE A 101 -16.79 -15.22 13.50
N LYS A 102 -15.92 -15.07 12.50
CA LYS A 102 -15.89 -15.93 11.30
C LYS A 102 -15.54 -17.38 11.61
N THR A 103 -14.96 -17.70 12.77
CA THR A 103 -14.77 -19.12 13.14
C THR A 103 -15.99 -19.70 13.87
N LYS A 104 -16.69 -18.90 14.69
CA LYS A 104 -17.82 -19.34 15.53
C LYS A 104 -19.16 -19.33 14.78
N ALA A 105 -19.42 -18.37 13.90
CA ALA A 105 -20.58 -18.40 12.99
C ALA A 105 -20.57 -19.63 12.06
N PHE A 106 -19.39 -20.22 11.85
CA PHE A 106 -19.13 -21.36 10.96
C PHE A 106 -19.06 -22.72 11.68
N SER A 107 -19.22 -22.74 13.01
CA SER A 107 -19.20 -23.98 13.81
C SER A 107 -20.43 -24.87 13.62
N TYR A 108 -21.40 -24.48 12.77
CA TYR A 108 -22.52 -25.32 12.31
C TYR A 108 -22.35 -25.91 10.90
N THR A 109 -21.29 -25.57 10.15
CA THR A 109 -21.17 -25.88 8.71
C THR A 109 -19.73 -26.29 8.32
N GLY A 110 -19.28 -27.45 8.78
CA GLY A 110 -17.94 -27.97 8.47
C GLY A 110 -17.62 -28.19 6.98
N LEU A 111 -18.62 -28.20 6.09
CA LEU A 111 -18.42 -28.31 4.63
C LEU A 111 -18.28 -26.94 3.95
N ALA A 112 -19.05 -25.93 4.37
CA ALA A 112 -18.97 -24.57 3.82
C ALA A 112 -17.66 -23.86 4.21
N LYS A 113 -17.05 -24.26 5.33
CA LYS A 113 -15.75 -23.74 5.78
C LYS A 113 -14.59 -24.21 4.89
N THR A 114 -14.66 -25.42 4.34
CA THR A 114 -13.68 -25.87 3.34
C THR A 114 -13.84 -25.05 2.08
N ASP A 115 -15.07 -24.91 1.57
CA ASP A 115 -15.33 -24.12 0.36
C ASP A 115 -14.92 -22.64 0.51
N GLU A 116 -15.13 -21.99 1.66
CA GLU A 116 -14.75 -20.58 1.85
C GLU A 116 -13.25 -20.37 2.05
N LEU A 117 -12.57 -21.24 2.82
CA LEU A 117 -11.11 -21.21 2.91
C LEU A 117 -10.49 -21.50 1.54
N ASP A 118 -11.06 -22.43 0.79
CA ASP A 118 -10.66 -22.73 -0.58
C ASP A 118 -10.89 -21.52 -1.51
N LEU A 119 -11.95 -20.73 -1.30
CA LEU A 119 -12.22 -19.52 -2.07
C LEU A 119 -11.25 -18.38 -1.72
N GLU A 120 -10.98 -18.12 -0.44
CA GLU A 120 -10.03 -17.08 0.00
C GLU A 120 -8.61 -17.44 -0.41
N GLU A 121 -8.21 -18.71 -0.27
CA GLU A 121 -6.94 -19.21 -0.76
C GLU A 121 -6.88 -19.15 -2.29
N ALA A 122 -7.97 -19.46 -3.01
CA ALA A 122 -8.02 -19.31 -4.46
C ALA A 122 -7.93 -17.85 -4.91
N GLU A 123 -8.55 -16.91 -4.21
CA GLU A 123 -8.43 -15.47 -4.51
C GLU A 123 -7.03 -14.95 -4.24
N LYS A 124 -6.39 -15.42 -3.16
CA LYS A 124 -4.98 -15.13 -2.88
C LYS A 124 -4.07 -15.69 -3.97
N VAL A 125 -4.26 -16.96 -4.38
CA VAL A 125 -3.49 -17.58 -5.46
C VAL A 125 -3.67 -16.82 -6.77
N LYS A 126 -4.90 -16.49 -7.16
CA LYS A 126 -5.18 -15.66 -8.36
C LYS A 126 -4.49 -14.31 -8.31
N SER A 127 -4.42 -13.71 -7.13
CA SER A 127 -3.77 -12.41 -6.94
C SER A 127 -2.24 -12.52 -7.01
N GLN A 128 -1.67 -13.58 -6.44
CA GLN A 128 -0.24 -13.91 -6.59
C GLN A 128 0.12 -14.19 -8.05
N GLU A 129 -0.71 -14.95 -8.76
CA GLU A 129 -0.55 -15.24 -10.19
C GLU A 129 -0.63 -13.96 -11.03
N TRP A 130 -1.63 -13.11 -10.81
CA TRP A 130 -1.73 -11.82 -11.50
C TRP A 130 -0.49 -10.96 -11.24
N LEU A 131 -0.07 -10.80 -9.99
CA LEU A 131 1.14 -10.05 -9.66
C LEU A 131 2.38 -10.61 -10.38
N ALA A 132 2.58 -11.93 -10.36
CA ALA A 132 3.71 -12.58 -11.00
C ALA A 132 3.69 -12.41 -12.53
N GLN A 133 2.52 -12.57 -13.16
CA GLN A 133 2.35 -12.40 -14.61
C GLN A 133 2.58 -10.95 -15.03
N THR A 134 2.04 -9.99 -14.29
CA THR A 134 2.21 -8.56 -14.54
C THR A 134 3.67 -8.14 -14.36
N ILE A 135 4.35 -8.62 -13.32
CA ILE A 135 5.80 -8.39 -13.13
C ILE A 135 6.60 -8.95 -14.32
N GLN A 136 6.26 -10.15 -14.80
CA GLN A 136 6.94 -10.74 -15.95
C GLN A 136 6.69 -9.93 -17.23
N ALA A 137 5.45 -9.53 -17.51
CA ALA A 137 5.11 -8.70 -18.67
C ALA A 137 5.88 -7.38 -18.66
N LEU A 138 5.99 -6.73 -17.50
CA LEU A 138 6.77 -5.50 -17.34
C LEU A 138 8.28 -5.73 -17.54
N LYS A 139 8.82 -6.88 -17.11
CA LYS A 139 10.23 -7.25 -17.37
C LYS A 139 10.48 -7.46 -18.86
N ASP A 140 9.58 -8.14 -19.56
CA ASP A 140 9.67 -8.35 -21.00
C ASP A 140 9.59 -7.01 -21.76
N GLN A 141 8.71 -6.09 -21.34
CA GLN A 141 8.65 -4.73 -21.87
C GLN A 141 9.94 -3.95 -21.59
N LEU A 142 10.51 -4.09 -20.40
CA LEU A 142 11.76 -3.44 -20.02
C LEU A 142 12.92 -3.89 -20.92
N ASP A 143 13.03 -5.20 -21.16
CA ASP A 143 14.03 -5.78 -22.06
C ASP A 143 13.85 -5.26 -23.50
N GLN A 144 12.61 -5.13 -23.97
CA GLN A 144 12.31 -4.54 -25.28
C GLN A 144 12.72 -3.07 -25.36
N PHE A 145 12.45 -2.28 -24.31
CA PHE A 145 12.87 -0.88 -24.24
C PHE A 145 14.40 -0.75 -24.24
N GLU A 146 15.11 -1.66 -23.56
CA GLU A 146 16.56 -1.71 -23.54
C GLU A 146 17.13 -2.01 -24.94
N ALA A 147 16.59 -3.01 -25.63
CA ALA A 147 16.98 -3.33 -27.01
C ALA A 147 16.73 -2.16 -27.98
N ASP A 148 15.58 -1.49 -27.86
CA ASP A 148 15.24 -0.35 -28.70
C ASP A 148 16.13 0.86 -28.42
N LEU A 149 16.51 1.11 -27.16
CA LEU A 149 17.46 2.15 -26.79
C LEU A 149 18.84 1.87 -27.37
N GLU A 150 19.34 0.64 -27.27
CA GLU A 150 20.62 0.24 -27.87
C GLU A 150 20.62 0.45 -29.39
N LEU A 151 19.53 0.05 -30.06
CA LEU A 151 19.37 0.24 -31.50
C LEU A 151 19.39 1.72 -31.88
N LEU A 152 18.66 2.57 -31.15
CA LEU A 152 18.63 4.01 -31.38
C LEU A 152 20.01 4.64 -31.15
N GLN A 153 20.67 4.29 -30.05
CA GLN A 153 22.00 4.83 -29.71
C GLN A 153 23.10 4.36 -30.69
N GLY A 154 22.94 3.18 -31.29
CA GLY A 154 23.85 2.65 -32.32
C GLY A 154 23.75 3.34 -33.69
N LYS A 155 22.72 4.15 -33.95
CA LYS A 155 22.56 4.88 -35.22
C LYS A 155 23.59 6.01 -35.34
N ARG A 156 24.29 6.07 -36.49
CA ARG A 156 25.23 7.17 -36.80
C ARG A 156 24.55 8.55 -36.91
N SER A 157 23.26 8.58 -37.23
CA SER A 157 22.44 9.80 -37.30
C SER A 157 21.00 9.48 -36.93
N LEU A 158 20.42 10.26 -36.03
CA LEU A 158 19.03 10.12 -35.57
C LEU A 158 18.09 10.98 -36.43
N SER A 159 16.94 10.41 -36.82
CA SER A 159 15.84 11.17 -37.43
C SER A 159 15.20 12.15 -36.42
N SER A 160 14.29 13.01 -36.88
CA SER A 160 13.50 13.86 -35.97
C SER A 160 12.65 13.01 -35.03
N ASP A 161 12.03 11.96 -35.55
CA ASP A 161 11.21 11.02 -34.78
C ASP A 161 12.06 10.26 -33.75
N ASP A 162 13.25 9.76 -34.13
CA ASP A 162 14.18 9.07 -33.23
C ASP A 162 14.56 9.96 -32.03
N LYS A 163 14.81 11.25 -32.27
CA LYS A 163 15.13 12.22 -31.21
C LYS A 163 13.96 12.48 -30.26
N SER A 164 12.72 12.38 -30.76
CA SER A 164 11.52 12.55 -29.94
C SER A 164 11.16 11.29 -29.16
N ARG A 165 11.45 10.10 -29.72
CA ARG A 165 11.17 8.79 -29.14
C ARG A 165 12.14 8.45 -28.00
N LEU A 166 13.43 8.73 -28.17
CA LEU A 166 14.47 8.41 -27.20
C LEU A 166 14.16 8.85 -25.75
N PRO A 167 13.78 10.12 -25.47
CA PRO A 167 13.44 10.54 -24.10
C PRO A 167 12.13 9.93 -23.57
N LYS A 168 11.15 9.63 -24.45
CA LYS A 168 9.92 8.94 -24.06
C LYS A 168 10.23 7.51 -23.60
N LEU A 169 11.05 6.81 -24.38
CA LEU A 169 11.47 5.44 -24.09
C LEU A 169 12.30 5.33 -22.80
N GLN A 170 13.18 6.30 -22.53
CA GLN A 170 13.89 6.39 -21.24
C GLN A 170 12.93 6.62 -20.06
N THR A 171 11.93 7.48 -20.24
CA THR A 171 10.92 7.73 -19.20
C THR A 171 10.07 6.48 -18.94
N ALA A 172 9.67 5.77 -20.00
CA ALA A 172 8.94 4.50 -19.90
C ALA A 172 9.80 3.44 -19.18
N GLN A 173 11.09 3.36 -19.47
CA GLN A 173 12.03 2.46 -18.79
C GLN A 173 12.08 2.70 -17.28
N ASP A 174 12.25 3.95 -16.85
CA ASP A 174 12.34 4.31 -15.43
C ASP A 174 11.03 4.01 -14.68
N ARG A 175 9.88 4.34 -15.29
CA ARG A 175 8.55 4.04 -14.74
C ARG A 175 8.32 2.54 -14.63
N THR A 176 8.66 1.77 -15.65
CA THR A 176 8.51 0.31 -15.65
C THR A 176 9.38 -0.32 -14.55
N ARG A 177 10.63 0.13 -14.37
CA ARG A 177 11.47 -0.32 -13.25
C ARG A 177 10.85 -0.02 -11.88
N TRP A 178 10.25 1.17 -11.73
CA TRP A 178 9.56 1.54 -10.49
C TRP A 178 8.34 0.64 -10.21
N HIS A 179 7.49 0.40 -11.22
CA HIS A 179 6.35 -0.49 -11.09
C HIS A 179 6.77 -1.93 -10.76
N ILE A 180 7.79 -2.48 -11.43
CA ILE A 180 8.35 -3.81 -11.12
C ILE A 180 8.75 -3.88 -9.64
N LYS A 181 9.53 -2.91 -9.16
CA LYS A 181 9.97 -2.86 -7.77
C LYS A 181 8.78 -2.83 -6.79
N LYS A 182 7.78 -1.99 -7.05
CA LYS A 182 6.60 -1.86 -6.18
C LYS A 182 5.73 -3.11 -6.20
N LEU A 183 5.52 -3.73 -7.36
CA LEU A 183 4.77 -4.97 -7.48
C LEU A 183 5.49 -6.16 -6.85
N GLU A 184 6.83 -6.25 -6.93
CA GLU A 184 7.61 -7.27 -6.23
C GLU A 184 7.51 -7.12 -4.71
N GLN A 185 7.51 -5.88 -4.19
CA GLN A 185 7.23 -5.60 -2.77
C GLN A 185 5.83 -6.05 -2.38
N LEU A 186 4.83 -5.73 -3.21
CA LEU A 186 3.44 -6.08 -2.99
C LEU A 186 3.23 -7.60 -3.01
N LEU A 187 3.87 -8.32 -3.93
CA LEU A 187 3.85 -9.78 -3.98
C LEU A 187 4.47 -10.40 -2.72
N ARG A 188 5.60 -9.87 -2.24
CA ARG A 188 6.19 -10.30 -0.96
C ARG A 188 5.24 -10.01 0.20
N ALA A 189 4.56 -8.87 0.21
CA ALA A 189 3.61 -8.51 1.25
C ALA A 189 2.38 -9.45 1.26
N VAL A 190 1.84 -9.79 0.08
CA VAL A 190 0.77 -10.78 -0.09
C VAL A 190 1.21 -12.17 0.38
N ASN A 191 2.43 -12.60 0.04
CA ASN A 191 2.97 -13.88 0.49
C ASN A 191 3.14 -13.97 2.01
N ASN A 192 3.37 -12.84 2.67
CA ASN A 192 3.54 -12.74 4.13
C ASN A 192 2.25 -12.33 4.85
N ASP A 193 1.09 -12.34 4.18
CA ASP A 193 -0.21 -11.94 4.76
C ASP A 193 -0.20 -10.52 5.39
N ALA A 194 0.64 -9.64 4.84
CA ALA A 194 0.83 -8.26 5.30
C ALA A 194 -0.05 -7.24 4.56
N VAL A 195 -0.79 -7.67 3.54
CA VAL A 195 -1.73 -6.87 2.75
C VAL A 195 -3.00 -7.70 2.52
N GLU A 196 -4.16 -7.05 2.63
CA GLU A 196 -5.45 -7.66 2.33
C GLU A 196 -5.66 -7.80 0.82
N ILE A 197 -6.15 -8.96 0.37
CA ILE A 197 -6.32 -9.25 -1.07
C ILE A 197 -7.29 -8.27 -1.75
N SER A 198 -8.33 -7.83 -1.02
CA SER A 198 -9.29 -6.84 -1.53
C SER A 198 -8.67 -5.49 -1.86
N ASP A 199 -7.56 -5.12 -1.19
CA ASP A 199 -6.93 -3.82 -1.38
C ASP A 199 -6.12 -3.77 -2.69
N LEU A 200 -5.78 -4.93 -3.27
CA LEU A 200 -5.09 -5.02 -4.56
C LEU A 200 -5.92 -4.46 -5.72
N ALA A 201 -7.25 -4.42 -5.59
CA ALA A 201 -8.14 -3.85 -6.60
C ALA A 201 -7.81 -2.37 -6.90
N VAL A 202 -7.28 -1.64 -5.92
CA VAL A 202 -6.93 -0.21 -6.07
C VAL A 202 -5.83 0.01 -7.11
N VAL A 203 -4.89 -0.94 -7.23
CA VAL A 203 -3.78 -0.83 -8.17
C VAL A 203 -4.00 -1.59 -9.47
N ARG A 204 -4.89 -2.58 -9.46
CA ARG A 204 -5.07 -3.50 -10.59
C ARG A 204 -5.42 -2.79 -11.90
N ASP A 205 -6.49 -2.01 -11.91
CA ASP A 205 -6.95 -1.33 -13.14
C ASP A 205 -5.90 -0.36 -13.69
N SER A 206 -5.20 0.35 -12.80
CA SER A 206 -4.15 1.31 -13.18
C SER A 206 -2.93 0.62 -13.79
N ILE A 207 -2.57 -0.57 -13.27
CA ILE A 207 -1.43 -1.34 -13.77
C ILE A 207 -1.78 -2.11 -15.03
N ASP A 208 -2.97 -2.69 -15.12
CA ASP A 208 -3.44 -3.34 -16.34
C ASP A 208 -3.46 -2.32 -17.49
N PHE A 209 -3.98 -1.09 -17.25
CA PHE A 209 -3.90 -0.01 -18.22
C PHE A 209 -2.46 0.40 -18.57
N TYR A 210 -1.56 0.48 -17.58
CA TYR A 210 -0.16 0.82 -17.82
C TYR A 210 0.54 -0.22 -18.69
N VAL A 211 0.35 -1.51 -18.41
CA VAL A 211 0.92 -2.63 -19.18
C VAL A 211 0.40 -2.60 -20.61
N ASP A 212 -0.91 -2.39 -20.81
CA ASP A 212 -1.53 -2.32 -22.13
C ASP A 212 -1.04 -1.12 -22.96
N ALA A 213 -0.78 0.02 -22.30
CA ALA A 213 -0.31 1.24 -22.96
C ALA A 213 1.17 1.17 -23.40
N GLY A 214 2.03 0.42 -22.69
CA GLY A 214 3.43 0.24 -23.03
C GLY A 214 4.22 1.56 -23.16
N GLU A 215 4.92 1.75 -24.28
CA GLU A 215 5.69 2.98 -24.58
C GLU A 215 4.79 4.22 -24.75
N ASP A 216 3.52 4.02 -25.14
CA ASP A 216 2.54 5.08 -25.41
C ASP A 216 1.77 5.52 -24.16
N SER A 217 2.31 5.24 -22.96
CA SER A 217 1.79 5.72 -21.69
C SER A 217 1.97 7.25 -21.56
N ASP A 218 1.17 8.00 -22.32
CA ASP A 218 1.03 9.47 -22.25
C ASP A 218 0.27 9.91 -20.97
N GLY A 219 -0.14 8.95 -20.13
CA GLY A 219 -0.80 9.18 -18.85
C GLY A 219 0.09 9.84 -17.81
N VAL A 220 -0.53 10.59 -16.90
CA VAL A 220 0.13 11.11 -15.69
C VAL A 220 0.53 9.91 -14.84
N HIS A 221 1.83 9.74 -14.62
CA HIS A 221 2.34 8.74 -13.69
C HIS A 221 1.88 9.08 -12.27
N ASP A 222 1.04 8.23 -11.69
CA ASP A 222 0.61 8.37 -10.30
C ASP A 222 1.66 7.76 -9.37
N GLU A 223 2.56 8.61 -8.86
CA GLU A 223 3.58 8.22 -7.88
C GLU A 223 2.98 7.74 -6.55
N THR A 224 1.70 8.06 -6.29
CA THR A 224 0.99 7.71 -5.04
C THR A 224 0.20 6.41 -5.13
N LEU A 225 0.22 5.76 -6.30
CA LEU A 225 -0.58 4.56 -6.60
C LEU A 225 -0.42 3.45 -5.54
N TYR A 226 0.78 3.30 -4.96
CA TYR A 226 1.08 2.26 -3.98
C TYR A 226 1.09 2.75 -2.51
N ASP A 227 0.79 4.02 -2.24
CA ASP A 227 0.92 4.63 -0.89
C ASP A 227 -0.12 4.10 0.11
N CYS A 228 -1.17 3.44 -0.40
CA CYS A 228 -2.16 2.73 0.39
C CYS A 228 -1.59 1.48 1.07
N PHE A 229 -0.48 0.92 0.56
CA PHE A 229 0.18 -0.25 1.14
C PHE A 229 1.34 0.16 2.06
N ASP A 230 1.45 -0.49 3.21
CA ASP A 230 2.63 -0.33 4.09
C ASP A 230 3.78 -1.23 3.61
N LEU A 231 4.40 -0.83 2.49
CA LEU A 231 5.48 -1.60 1.85
C LEU A 231 6.86 -1.35 2.49
N THR A 232 6.93 -0.50 3.53
CA THR A 232 8.17 -0.03 4.15
C THR A 232 9.06 -1.18 4.64
N GLU A 233 8.45 -2.25 5.16
CA GLU A 233 9.17 -3.44 5.65
C GLU A 233 9.66 -4.36 4.52
N PHE A 234 9.09 -4.22 3.32
CA PHE A 234 9.42 -5.02 2.14
C PHE A 234 10.35 -4.27 1.18
N GLU A 235 10.75 -3.05 1.52
CA GLU A 235 11.80 -2.32 0.82
C GLU A 235 13.15 -3.05 0.98
N GLU A 236 13.80 -3.35 -0.15
CA GLU A 236 15.18 -3.85 -0.09
C GLU A 236 16.05 -2.81 0.61
N LYS A 237 16.60 -3.20 1.77
CA LYS A 237 17.70 -2.46 2.40
C LYS A 237 18.85 -2.50 1.42
N VAL A 238 19.04 -1.41 0.68
CA VAL A 238 20.23 -1.21 -0.15
C VAL A 238 21.42 -1.27 0.80
N ALA A 239 22.14 -2.40 0.78
CA ALA A 239 23.41 -2.48 1.48
C ALA A 239 24.32 -1.40 0.88
N PRO A 240 24.96 -0.54 1.68
CA PRO A 240 25.83 0.49 1.14
C PRO A 240 26.87 -0.18 0.26
N ALA A 241 27.01 0.31 -0.98
CA ALA A 241 27.99 -0.17 -1.94
C ALA A 241 29.36 -0.22 -1.24
N ARG A 242 29.92 -1.43 -1.12
CA ARG A 242 31.26 -1.61 -0.58
C ARG A 242 32.21 -0.78 -1.42
N THR A 243 32.72 0.31 -0.84
CA THR A 243 33.72 1.16 -1.47
C THR A 243 34.92 0.27 -1.84
N PRO A 244 35.40 0.31 -3.10
CA PRO A 244 36.59 -0.44 -3.48
C PRO A 244 37.77 0.04 -2.62
N LEU A 245 38.41 -0.88 -1.89
CA LEU A 245 39.64 -0.62 -1.17
C LEU A 245 40.70 -0.17 -2.17
N HIS A 246 41.08 1.10 -2.12
CA HIS A 246 42.20 1.64 -2.87
C HIS A 246 43.48 0.93 -2.40
N PRO A 247 44.31 0.37 -3.30
CA PRO A 247 45.57 -0.24 -2.89
C PRO A 247 46.48 0.88 -2.35
N GLN A 248 46.92 0.73 -1.10
CA GLN A 248 47.97 1.57 -0.53
C GLN A 248 49.27 1.28 -1.29
N VAL A 249 49.76 2.31 -1.98
CA VAL A 249 51.10 2.31 -2.56
C VAL A 249 52.07 2.53 -1.41
N LEU A 250 52.84 1.50 -1.07
CA LEU A 250 53.98 1.61 -0.15
C LEU A 250 55.06 2.48 -0.82
N HIS A 251 55.42 3.57 -0.15
CA HIS A 251 56.65 4.33 -0.40
C HIS A 251 57.75 3.87 0.56
#